data_AF-A0A832JZ53-F1
#
_entry.id   AF-A0A832JZ53-F1
#
_cell.length_a   1.000
_cell.length_b   1.000
_cell.length_c   1.000
_cell.angle_alpha   90.00
_cell.angle_beta   90.00
_cell.angle_gamma   90.00
#
_symmetry.space_group_name_H-M   'P 1'
#
loop_
_entity.id
_entity.type
_entity.pdbx_description
1 polymer ?
#
loop_
_entity_poly.entity_id
_entity_poly.type
_entity_poly.pdbx_seq_one_letter_code
_entity_poly.pdbx_strand_id
1 'polypeptide(L)'
;ATGNNTEAVLNFKTRLSREFLQNGYRELMRKLYEPNVYYQRIRTFLENHRPQGPRLRLAASDLRAFLKSFWLLGIRERGRHYYWRFFWSVLLRRPRQFRYAIELAIMGYHFRRVASRL
;
A
#
# COMPACT_ATOMS: atom_id res chain seq x y z
N ALA A 1 6.17 -23.48 11.21
CA ALA A 1 5.20 -22.42 10.83
C ALA A 1 5.63 -21.83 9.48
N THR A 2 4.71 -21.66 8.54
CA THR A 2 5.01 -21.21 7.16
C THR A 2 5.18 -19.69 7.02
N GLY A 3 4.86 -18.89 8.06
CA GLY A 3 4.98 -17.43 8.06
C GLY A 3 3.96 -16.69 7.20
N ASN A 4 2.99 -17.39 6.61
CA ASN A 4 1.96 -16.80 5.75
C ASN A 4 0.78 -16.29 6.57
N ASN A 5 0.73 -14.97 6.79
CA ASN A 5 -0.33 -14.33 7.58
C ASN A 5 -1.62 -14.04 6.78
N THR A 6 -1.68 -14.39 5.49
CA THR A 6 -2.82 -14.09 4.62
C THR A 6 -3.57 -15.31 4.13
N GLU A 7 -3.23 -16.51 4.62
CA GLU A 7 -3.84 -17.78 4.20
C GLU A 7 -5.32 -17.96 4.62
N ALA A 8 -5.88 -17.00 5.38
CA ALA A 8 -7.27 -17.00 5.85
C ALA A 8 -7.69 -18.31 6.55
N VAL A 9 -6.73 -18.92 7.26
CA VAL A 9 -6.94 -20.11 8.09
C VAL A 9 -7.62 -19.68 9.38
N LEU A 10 -8.75 -20.31 9.69
CA LEU A 10 -9.51 -20.04 10.91
C LEU A 10 -8.92 -20.86 12.06
N ASN A 11 -8.56 -20.18 13.13
CA ASN A 11 -8.03 -20.79 14.37
C ASN A 11 -9.04 -20.69 15.54
N PHE A 12 -10.31 -20.42 15.25
CA PHE A 12 -11.40 -20.29 16.22
C PHE A 12 -12.67 -20.99 15.75
N LYS A 13 -13.56 -21.34 16.70
CA LYS A 13 -14.88 -21.90 16.39
C LYS A 13 -15.78 -20.78 15.84
N THR A 14 -16.29 -20.96 14.63
CA THR A 14 -17.09 -19.94 13.95
C THR A 14 -18.58 -20.11 14.23
N ARG A 15 -19.29 -19.00 14.33
CA ARG A 15 -20.77 -18.98 14.30
C ARG A 15 -21.32 -18.86 12.87
N LEU A 16 -20.54 -18.25 11.98
CA LEU A 16 -20.83 -18.14 10.55
C LEU A 16 -20.13 -19.26 9.79
N SER A 17 -20.58 -19.53 8.57
CA SER A 17 -19.93 -20.51 7.71
C SER A 17 -18.50 -20.07 7.38
N ARG A 18 -17.62 -21.07 7.22
CA ARG A 18 -16.22 -20.85 6.90
C ARG A 18 -16.08 -20.13 5.54
N GLU A 19 -16.91 -20.51 4.58
CA GLU A 19 -16.95 -19.95 3.24
C GLU A 19 -17.29 -18.46 3.28
N PHE A 20 -18.29 -18.08 4.09
CA PHE A 20 -18.69 -16.68 4.24
C PHE A 20 -17.54 -15.83 4.79
N LEU A 21 -16.88 -16.30 5.85
CA LEU A 21 -15.76 -15.58 6.48
C LEU A 21 -14.56 -15.44 5.55
N GLN A 22 -14.20 -16.52 4.84
CA GLN A 22 -13.07 -16.49 3.90
C GLN A 22 -13.35 -15.60 2.70
N ASN A 23 -14.56 -15.65 2.14
CA ASN A 23 -14.95 -14.79 1.02
C ASN A 23 -15.01 -13.32 1.44
N GLY A 24 -15.60 -13.02 2.61
CA GLY A 24 -15.60 -11.66 3.17
C GLY A 24 -14.20 -11.13 3.42
N TYR A 25 -13.28 -11.96 3.91
CA TYR A 25 -11.87 -11.58 4.05
C TYR A 25 -11.22 -11.24 2.70
N ARG A 26 -11.37 -12.10 1.68
CA ARG A 26 -10.84 -11.84 0.33
C ARG A 26 -11.37 -10.55 -0.27
N GLU A 27 -12.68 -10.33 -0.18
CA GLU A 27 -13.33 -9.12 -0.68
C GLU A 27 -12.82 -7.87 0.05
N LEU A 28 -12.76 -7.92 1.38
CA LEU A 28 -12.23 -6.84 2.19
C LEU A 28 -10.78 -6.53 1.81
N MET A 29 -9.92 -7.53 1.68
CA MET A 29 -8.52 -7.35 1.30
C MET A 29 -8.38 -6.71 -0.07
N ARG A 30 -9.16 -7.13 -1.06
CA ARG A 30 -9.17 -6.52 -2.39
C ARG A 30 -9.57 -5.05 -2.31
N LYS A 31 -10.66 -4.73 -1.60
CA LYS A 31 -11.16 -3.36 -1.41
C LYS A 31 -10.17 -2.46 -0.67
N LEU A 32 -9.56 -2.95 0.40
CA LEU A 32 -8.60 -2.19 1.22
C LEU A 32 -7.35 -1.76 0.45
N TYR A 33 -6.95 -2.51 -0.57
CA TYR A 33 -5.75 -2.27 -1.37
C TYR A 33 -6.04 -1.82 -2.81
N GLU A 34 -7.30 -1.53 -3.14
CA GLU A 34 -7.65 -0.78 -4.33
C GLU A 34 -6.91 0.57 -4.36
N PRO A 35 -6.39 1.01 -5.52
CA PRO A 35 -5.49 2.16 -5.58
C PRO A 35 -6.08 3.45 -4.99
N ASN A 36 -7.36 3.73 -5.26
CA ASN A 36 -8.01 4.92 -4.72
C ASN A 36 -8.13 4.86 -3.20
N VAL A 37 -8.67 3.76 -2.67
CA VAL A 37 -8.89 3.53 -1.23
C VAL A 37 -7.56 3.58 -0.48
N TYR A 38 -6.54 2.90 -1.00
CA TYR A 38 -5.24 2.83 -0.34
C TYR A 38 -4.51 4.18 -0.34
N TYR A 39 -4.49 4.92 -1.46
CA TYR A 39 -3.86 6.25 -1.46
C TYR A 39 -4.61 7.27 -0.61
N GLN A 40 -5.94 7.14 -0.47
CA GLN A 40 -6.69 7.95 0.49
C GLN A 40 -6.23 7.67 1.92
N ARG A 41 -6.07 6.39 2.30
CA ARG A 41 -5.54 6.00 3.61
C ARG A 41 -4.13 6.56 3.85
N ILE A 42 -3.26 6.54 2.85
CA ILE A 42 -1.93 7.15 2.97
C ILE A 42 -2.04 8.66 3.20
N ARG A 43 -2.94 9.36 2.49
CA ARG A 43 -3.14 10.81 2.71
C ARG A 43 -3.59 11.10 4.15
N THR A 44 -4.57 10.35 4.65
CA THR A 44 -5.02 10.46 6.05
C THR A 44 -3.90 10.18 7.03
N PHE A 45 -3.04 9.20 6.74
CA PHE A 45 -1.84 8.96 7.54
C PHE A 45 -0.89 10.16 7.54
N LEU A 46 -0.53 10.70 6.36
CA LEU A 46 0.39 11.84 6.22
C LEU A 46 -0.15 13.17 6.79
N GLU A 47 -1.47 13.28 6.95
CA GLU A 47 -2.13 14.40 7.63
C GLU A 47 -1.87 14.40 9.13
N ASN A 48 -1.90 13.22 9.74
CA ASN A 48 -1.77 13.03 11.19
C ASN A 48 -0.35 12.66 11.61
N HIS A 49 0.47 12.18 10.68
CA HIS A 49 1.84 11.77 10.94
C HIS A 49 2.77 12.99 11.02
N ARG A 50 3.45 13.10 12.17
CA ARG A 50 4.58 14.00 12.35
C ARG A 50 5.85 13.16 12.26
N PRO A 51 6.72 13.36 11.26
CA PRO A 51 7.96 12.61 11.17
C PRO A 51 8.82 12.91 12.39
N GLN A 52 9.07 11.88 13.21
CA GLN A 52 9.93 11.92 14.37
C GLN A 52 11.22 11.14 14.07
N GLY A 53 12.34 11.57 14.65
CA GLY A 53 13.65 10.93 14.48
C GLY A 53 14.56 11.59 13.43
N PRO A 54 15.78 11.06 13.25
CA PRO A 54 16.77 11.62 12.35
C PRO A 54 16.29 11.55 10.90
N ARG A 55 16.73 12.51 10.07
CA ARG A 55 16.48 12.44 8.62
C ARG A 55 17.10 11.16 8.08
N LEU A 56 16.28 10.33 7.43
CA LEU A 56 16.75 9.14 6.76
C LEU A 56 17.75 9.53 5.66
N ARG A 57 18.95 8.95 5.72
CA ARG A 57 19.95 9.12 4.65
C ARG A 57 19.44 8.44 3.38
N LEU A 58 19.65 9.07 2.22
CA LEU A 58 19.30 8.49 0.93
C LEU A 58 20.41 7.55 0.51
N ALA A 59 20.07 6.30 0.24
CA ALA A 59 20.97 5.31 -0.35
C ALA A 59 20.75 5.20 -1.87
N ALA A 60 21.73 4.66 -2.59
CA ALA A 60 21.59 4.40 -4.03
C ALA A 60 20.42 3.43 -4.34
N SER A 61 20.12 2.53 -3.40
CA SER A 61 18.94 1.65 -3.46
C SER A 61 17.62 2.42 -3.43
N ASP A 62 17.55 3.51 -2.66
CA ASP A 62 16.34 4.35 -2.56
C ASP A 62 16.07 5.06 -3.90
N LEU A 63 17.11 5.60 -4.52
CA LEU A 63 17.00 6.22 -5.85
C LEU A 63 16.56 5.20 -6.90
N ARG A 64 17.13 3.99 -6.88
CA ARG A 64 16.73 2.90 -7.78
C ARG A 64 15.27 2.50 -7.57
N ALA A 65 14.83 2.38 -6.32
CA ALA A 65 13.44 2.05 -5.98
C ALA A 65 12.48 3.15 -6.44
N PHE A 66 12.85 4.43 -6.27
CA PHE A 66 12.10 5.58 -6.75
C PHE A 66 11.95 5.58 -8.28
N LEU A 67 13.04 5.42 -9.03
CA LEU A 67 12.96 5.34 -10.50
C LEU A 67 12.12 4.14 -10.96
N LYS A 68 12.25 2.99 -10.27
CA LYS A 68 11.43 1.82 -10.55
C LYS A 68 9.94 2.06 -10.26
N SER A 69 9.60 2.88 -9.27
CA SER A 69 8.21 3.21 -8.96
C SER A 69 7.56 4.06 -10.07
N PHE A 70 8.31 4.92 -10.74
CA PHE A 70 7.83 5.67 -11.91
C PHE A 70 7.43 4.74 -13.04
N TRP A 71 8.32 3.80 -13.38
CA TRP A 71 8.04 2.84 -14.45
C TRP A 71 6.89 1.91 -14.07
N LEU A 72 6.97 1.26 -12.90
CA LEU A 72 6.02 0.24 -12.51
C LEU A 72 4.65 0.84 -12.16
N LEU A 73 4.59 1.81 -11.25
CA LEU A 73 3.33 2.38 -10.77
C LEU A 73 2.81 3.48 -11.67
N GLY A 74 3.69 4.26 -12.28
CA GLY A 74 3.33 5.42 -13.11
C GLY A 74 3.04 5.08 -14.57
N ILE A 75 3.59 3.99 -15.11
CA ILE A 75 3.42 3.63 -16.52
C ILE A 75 2.73 2.27 -16.68
N ARG A 76 3.29 1.21 -16.09
CA ARG A 76 2.84 -0.17 -16.33
C ARG A 76 1.53 -0.53 -15.61
N GLU A 77 1.32 -0.06 -14.38
CA GLU A 77 0.16 -0.46 -13.57
C GLU A 77 -1.16 0.19 -14.03
N ARG A 78 -2.27 -0.56 -13.91
CA ARG A 78 -3.61 -0.08 -14.31
C ARG A 78 -4.06 1.13 -13.49
N GLY A 79 -3.64 1.22 -12.22
CA GLY A 79 -3.97 2.31 -11.30
C GLY A 79 -3.08 3.57 -11.41
N ARG A 80 -2.40 3.77 -12.54
CA ARG A 80 -1.40 4.84 -12.73
C ARG A 80 -1.92 6.25 -12.53
N HIS A 81 -3.18 6.54 -12.91
CA HIS A 81 -3.76 7.88 -12.70
C HIS A 81 -3.90 8.21 -11.21
N TYR A 82 -4.28 7.21 -10.39
CA TYR A 82 -4.30 7.38 -8.95
C TYR A 82 -2.90 7.59 -8.37
N TYR A 83 -1.89 6.89 -8.90
CA TYR A 83 -0.49 7.08 -8.51
C TYR A 83 -0.03 8.51 -8.83
N TRP A 84 -0.21 9.01 -10.05
CA TRP A 84 0.21 10.36 -10.42
C TRP A 84 -0.53 11.44 -9.63
N ARG A 85 -1.85 11.29 -9.44
CA ARG A 85 -2.64 12.20 -8.60
C ARG A 85 -2.14 12.21 -7.15
N PHE A 86 -1.76 11.05 -6.61
CA PHE A 86 -1.17 10.94 -5.28
C PHE A 86 0.22 11.59 -5.23
N PHE A 87 1.09 11.22 -6.17
CA PHE A 87 2.46 11.70 -6.31
C PHE A 87 2.53 13.23 -6.31
N TRP A 88 1.84 13.89 -7.25
CA TRP A 88 1.87 15.34 -7.38
C TRP A 88 1.23 16.03 -6.17
N SER A 89 0.14 15.47 -5.65
CA SER A 89 -0.51 16.00 -4.45
C SER A 89 0.42 16.01 -3.23
N VAL A 90 1.22 14.97 -3.03
CA VAL A 90 2.15 14.91 -1.88
C VAL A 90 3.40 15.74 -2.16
N LEU A 91 3.96 15.67 -3.36
CA LEU A 91 5.15 16.43 -3.73
C LEU A 91 4.94 17.94 -3.53
N LEU A 92 3.79 18.47 -3.95
CA LEU A 92 3.48 19.90 -3.85
C LEU A 92 3.05 20.34 -2.45
N ARG A 93 2.27 19.52 -1.72
CA ARG A 93 1.68 19.93 -0.43
C ARG A 93 2.50 19.51 0.79
N ARG A 94 3.26 18.42 0.69
CA ARG A 94 3.97 17.79 1.83
C ARG A 94 5.35 17.26 1.40
N PRO A 95 6.24 18.08 0.80
CA PRO A 95 7.53 17.62 0.28
C PRO A 95 8.42 16.95 1.35
N ARG A 96 8.35 17.39 2.61
CA ARG A 96 9.10 16.79 3.72
C ARG A 96 8.71 15.33 4.03
N GLN A 97 7.49 14.93 3.67
CA GLN A 97 6.98 13.56 3.86
C GLN A 97 6.94 12.76 2.56
N PHE A 98 7.46 13.32 1.47
CA PHE A 98 7.36 12.72 0.15
C PHE A 98 8.07 11.37 0.04
N ARG A 99 9.23 11.21 0.70
CA ARG A 99 9.93 9.92 0.80
C ARG A 99 9.01 8.82 1.35
N TYR A 100 8.40 9.06 2.51
CA TYR A 100 7.46 8.10 3.14
C TYR A 100 6.27 7.80 2.23
N ALA A 101 5.75 8.82 1.53
CA ALA A 101 4.65 8.63 0.61
C ALA A 101 4.98 7.68 -0.54
N ILE A 102 6.19 7.78 -1.11
CA ILE A 102 6.66 6.86 -2.15
C ILE A 102 6.87 5.45 -1.59
N GLU A 103 7.50 5.32 -0.42
CA GLU A 103 7.69 4.03 0.26
C GLU A 103 6.34 3.33 0.48
N LEU A 104 5.35 4.05 1.02
CA LEU A 104 4.00 3.54 1.20
C LEU A 104 3.31 3.20 -0.12
N ALA A 105 3.51 3.99 -1.19
CA ALA A 105 2.97 3.66 -2.51
C ALA A 105 3.55 2.36 -3.07
N ILE A 106 4.86 2.13 -2.90
CA ILE A 106 5.54 0.88 -3.28
C ILE A 106 4.99 -0.28 -2.45
N MET A 107 4.85 -0.13 -1.13
CA MET A 107 4.23 -1.14 -0.27
C MET A 107 2.79 -1.46 -0.70
N GLY A 108 2.00 -0.44 -1.05
CA GLY A 108 0.64 -0.59 -1.56
C GLY A 108 0.55 -1.46 -2.82
N TYR A 109 1.54 -1.37 -3.70
CA TYR A 109 1.63 -2.25 -4.86
C TYR A 109 1.83 -3.72 -4.47
N HIS A 110 2.74 -4.00 -3.53
CA HIS A 110 2.96 -5.34 -3.02
C HIS A 110 1.71 -5.89 -2.33
N PHE A 111 1.05 -5.08 -1.50
CA PHE A 111 -0.19 -5.48 -0.83
C PHE A 111 -1.31 -5.78 -1.81
N ARG A 112 -1.48 -4.98 -2.88
CA ARG A 112 -2.46 -5.29 -3.92
C ARG A 112 -2.20 -6.62 -4.60
N ARG A 113 -0.92 -6.94 -4.89
CA ARG A 113 -0.55 -8.24 -5.48
C ARG A 113 -0.82 -9.41 -4.55
N VAL A 114 -0.62 -9.22 -3.25
CA VAL A 114 -0.99 -10.23 -2.25
C VAL A 114 -2.51 -10.38 -2.24
N ALA A 115 -3.26 -9.29 -2.12
CA ALA A 115 -4.72 -9.31 -2.08
C ALA A 115 -5.37 -9.88 -3.35
N SER A 116 -4.76 -9.69 -4.52
CA SER A 116 -5.26 -10.29 -5.78
C SER A 116 -5.03 -11.79 -5.88
N ARG A 117 -4.15 -12.36 -5.04
CA ARG A 117 -3.84 -13.80 -5.01
C ARG A 117 -4.64 -14.56 -3.95
N LEU A 118 -5.40 -13.85 -3.12
CA LEU A 118 -6.33 -14.42 -2.14
C LEU A 118 -7.63 -14.88 -2.80
#